data_AF-A0A8S3BIV9-F1
#
_entry.id   AF-A0A8S3BIV9-F1
#
_cell.length_a   1.000
_cell.length_b   1.000
_cell.length_c   1.000
_cell.angle_alpha   90.00
_cell.angle_beta   90.00
_cell.angle_gamma   90.00
#
_symmetry.space_group_name_H-M   'P 1'
#
loop_
_entity.id
_entity.type
_entity.pdbx_description
1 polymer ?
#
loop_
_entity_poly.entity_id
_entity_poly.type
_entity_poly.pdbx_seq_one_letter_code
_entity_poly.pdbx_strand_id
1 'polypeptide(L)' 'GAEPNLADLNVYGILTAIEGSDAFQDLMNNTKIQPWFARMKNLVEPHRIDTSVRSIS' A
#
# COMPACT_ATOMS: atom_id res chain seq x y z
N GLY A 1 -9.23 -6.27 -14.74
CA GLY A 1 -9.93 -5.79 -13.54
C GLY A 1 -9.20 -4.57 -13.05
N ALA A 2 -9.91 -3.47 -12.82
CA ALA A 2 -9.33 -2.17 -12.48
C ALA A 2 -9.27 -1.91 -10.96
N GLU A 3 -9.79 -2.82 -10.15
CA GLU A 3 -9.74 -2.75 -8.68
C GLU A 3 -8.75 -3.77 -8.11
N PRO A 4 -7.98 -3.40 -7.07
CA PRO A 4 -7.13 -4.34 -6.35
C PRO A 4 -7.98 -5.46 -5.77
N ASN A 5 -7.58 -6.70 -6.02
CA ASN A 5 -8.26 -7.88 -5.48
C ASN A 5 -7.62 -8.30 -4.14
N LEU A 6 -8.19 -9.33 -3.50
CA LEU A 6 -7.67 -9.86 -2.24
C LEU A 6 -6.20 -10.31 -2.32
N ALA A 7 -5.73 -10.76 -3.48
CA ALA A 7 -4.32 -11.13 -3.66
C ALA A 7 -3.41 -9.88 -3.67
N ASP A 8 -3.84 -8.78 -4.30
CA ASP A 8 -3.09 -7.52 -4.28
C ASP A 8 -2.95 -6.96 -2.85
N LEU A 9 -4.02 -7.05 -2.05
CA LEU A 9 -4.02 -6.69 -0.62
C LEU A 9 -3.08 -7.57 0.20
N ASN A 10 -3.11 -8.88 -0.01
CA ASN A 10 -2.22 -9.82 0.70
C ASN A 10 -0.75 -9.55 0.35
N VAL A 11 -0.43 -9.37 -0.94
CA VAL A 11 0.93 -9.06 -1.40
C VAL A 11 1.38 -7.71 -0.85
N TYR A 12 0.53 -6.69 -0.86
CA TYR A 12 0.83 -5.40 -0.26
C TYR A 12 1.12 -5.55 1.24
N GLY A 13 0.28 -6.27 2.00
CA GLY A 13 0.49 -6.50 3.43
C GLY A 13 1.81 -7.22 3.74
N ILE A 14 2.18 -8.24 2.95
CA ILE A 14 3.46 -8.94 3.09
C ILE A 14 4.64 -8.00 2.83
N LEU A 15 4.56 -7.20 1.77
CA LEU A 15 5.62 -6.25 1.41
C LEU A 15 5.79 -5.16 2.47
N THR A 16 4.70 -4.65 3.03
CA THR A 16 4.73 -3.68 4.11
C THR A 16 5.29 -4.30 5.40
N ALA A 17 5.03 -5.58 5.68
CA ALA A 17 5.59 -6.27 6.85
C ALA A 17 7.12 -6.46 6.76
N ILE A 18 7.68 -6.49 5.54
CA ILE A 18 9.13 -6.55 5.32
C ILE A 18 9.73 -5.18 4.95
N GLU A 19 8.93 -4.11 4.95
CA GLU A 19 9.38 -2.73 4.66
C GLU A 19 10.44 -2.33 5.70
N GLY A 20 11.67 -2.11 5.24
CA GLY A 20 12.83 -1.82 6.11
C GLY A 20 13.83 -2.98 6.28
N SER A 21 13.54 -4.15 5.73
CA SER A 21 14.52 -5.24 5.58
C SER A 21 15.37 -5.08 4.31
N ASP A 22 16.57 -5.65 4.30
CA ASP A 22 17.40 -5.79 3.09
C ASP A 22 16.66 -6.52 1.97
N ALA A 23 15.78 -7.46 2.30
CA ALA A 23 14.96 -8.18 1.31
C ALA A 23 14.00 -7.25 0.56
N PHE A 24 13.48 -6.22 1.23
CA PHE A 24 12.62 -5.23 0.59
C PHE A 24 13.42 -4.34 -0.37
N GLN A 25 14.61 -3.91 0.04
CA GLN A 25 15.51 -3.14 -0.84
C GLN A 25 15.91 -3.95 -2.07
N ASP A 26 16.27 -5.21 -1.89
CA ASP A 26 16.63 -6.11 -2.98
C ASP A 26 15.44 -6.32 -3.95
N LEU A 27 14.24 -6.52 -3.42
CA LEU A 27 13.02 -6.64 -4.22
C LEU A 27 12.71 -5.36 -5.01
N MET A 28 12.90 -4.18 -4.40
CA MET A 28 12.66 -2.90 -5.07
C MET A 28 13.69 -2.59 -6.16
N ASN A 29 14.93 -3.04 -5.99
CA ASN A 29 16.02 -2.79 -6.94
C ASN A 29 16.09 -3.85 -8.07
N ASN A 30 15.76 -5.10 -7.77
CA ASN A 30 15.87 -6.21 -8.73
C ASN A 30 14.56 -6.50 -9.46
N THR A 31 13.43 -5.90 -9.05
CA THR A 31 12.13 -6.14 -9.69
C THR A 31 11.42 -4.85 -10.05
N LYS A 32 10.45 -4.94 -10.97
CA LYS A 32 9.60 -3.82 -11.38
C LYS A 32 8.37 -3.65 -10.49
N ILE A 33 8.40 -4.14 -9.24
CA ILE A 33 7.26 -4.07 -8.32
C ILE A 33 7.08 -2.67 -7.71
N GLN A 34 8.13 -1.86 -7.70
CA GLN A 34 8.15 -0.52 -7.11
C GLN A 34 6.99 0.39 -7.58
N PRO A 35 6.68 0.50 -8.89
CA PRO A 35 5.55 1.33 -9.35
C PRO A 35 4.19 0.77 -8.92
N TRP A 36 4.04 -0.56 -8.81
CA TRP A 36 2.81 -1.19 -8.32
C TRP A 36 2.66 -0.95 -6.81
N PHE A 37 3.73 -1.11 -6.04
CA PHE A 37 3.73 -0.89 -4.59
C PHE A 37 3.40 0.57 -4.26
N ALA A 38 3.96 1.53 -5.01
CA ALA A 38 3.62 2.93 -4.87
C ALA A 38 2.14 3.22 -5.18
N ARG A 39 1.55 2.59 -6.22
CA ARG A 39 0.12 2.70 -6.49
C ARG A 39 -0.74 2.12 -5.37
N MET A 40 -0.36 0.93 -4.86
CA MET A 40 -1.06 0.30 -3.73
C MET A 40 -0.97 1.13 -2.46
N LYS A 41 0.18 1.75 -2.19
CA LYS A 41 0.35 2.67 -1.05
C LYS A 41 -0.60 3.86 -1.15
N ASN A 42 -0.72 4.48 -2.34
CA ASN A 42 -1.69 5.57 -2.55
C ASN A 42 -3.17 5.11 -2.46
N LEU A 43 -3.49 3.86 -2.83
CA LEU A 43 -4.84 3.31 -2.72
C LEU A 43 -5.22 2.94 -1.27
N VAL A 44 -4.25 2.42 -0.51
CA VAL A 44 -4.42 1.94 0.88
C VAL A 44 -4.15 3.04 1.90
N GLU A 45 -3.57 4.16 1.50
CA GLU A 45 -3.46 5.39 2.29
C GLU A 45 -4.58 6.38 1.87
N PRO A 46 -5.89 6.05 2.06
CA PRO A 46 -6.90 7.06 1.96
C PRO A 46 -6.66 7.99 3.16
N HIS A 47 -6.33 9.23 2.83
CA HIS A 47 -6.61 10.41 3.62
C HIS A 47 -7.12 10.09 5.03
N ARG A 48 -6.19 10.17 6.00
CA ARG A 48 -6.42 10.48 7.42
C ARG A 48 -7.88 10.79 7.66
N ILE A 49 -8.57 9.94 8.42
CA ILE A 49 -9.86 10.19 9.06
C ILE A 49 -10.21 11.68 8.94
N ASP A 50 -11.08 12.02 7.99
CA ASP A 50 -11.70 13.33 8.01
C ASP A 50 -12.63 13.33 9.23
N THR A 51 -12.04 13.66 10.38
CA THR A 51 -12.75 13.80 11.65
C THR A 51 -13.61 15.07 11.66
N SER A 52 -13.79 15.77 10.53
CA SER A 52 -14.65 16.95 10.41
C SER A 52 -16.15 16.61 10.35
N VAL A 53 -16.56 15.34 10.22
CA VAL A 53 -17.99 14.96 10.22
C VAL A 53 -18.62 14.81 11.62
N ARG A 54 -17.96 15.27 12.70
CA ARG A 54 -18.51 15.20 14.07
C ARG A 54 -18.89 16.54 14.70
N SER A 55 -19.09 17.60 13.90
CA SER A 55 -19.55 18.91 14.41
C SER A 55 -20.90 19.40 13.89
N ILE A 56 -21.73 18.54 13.30
CA ILE A 56 -23.13 18.90 13.00
C ILE A 56 -24.10 17.77 13.32
N SER A 57 -24.84 18.01 14.41
CA SER A 57 -26.25 17.66 14.72
C SER A 57 -26.43 17.14 16.14
#